data_AF-A0A2V6LAD6-F1
#
_entry.id   AF-A0A2V6LAD6-F1
#
_cell.length_a   1.000
_cell.length_b   1.000
_cell.length_c   1.000
_cell.angle_alpha   90.00
_cell.angle_beta   90.00
_cell.angle_gamma   90.00
#
_symmetry.space_group_name_H-M   'P 1'
#
loop_
_entity.id
_entity.type
_entity.pdbx_description
1 polymer ?
#
loop_
_entity_poly.entity_id
_entity_poly.type
_entity_poly.pdbx_seq_one_letter_code
_entity_poly.pdbx_strand_id
1 'polypeptide(L)' 'PLLGQIPIDIATREAGDRGMPIAAEDPDSVVGAEFSRIARELLMKLN' A
#
# COMPACT_ATOMS: atom_id res chain seq x y z
N PRO A 1 -15.17 -7.31 -6.96
CA PRO A 1 -15.52 -6.92 -5.57
C PRO A 1 -14.53 -5.85 -5.08
N LEU A 2 -14.88 -5.07 -4.06
CA LEU A 2 -13.91 -4.17 -3.42
C LEU A 2 -12.76 -5.01 -2.84
N LEU A 3 -11.52 -4.66 -3.18
CA LEU A 3 -10.31 -5.41 -2.77
C LEU A 3 -9.57 -4.76 -1.60
N GLY A 4 -9.82 -3.48 -1.37
CA GLY A 4 -9.18 -2.69 -0.33
C GLY A 4 -9.39 -1.21 -0.56
N GLN A 5 -8.95 -0.40 0.40
CA GLN A 5 -8.99 1.05 0.35
C GLN A 5 -7.68 1.57 0.91
N ILE A 6 -7.13 2.59 0.26
CA ILE A 6 -5.91 3.28 0.69
C ILE A 6 -6.31 4.71 1.05
N PRO A 7 -5.92 5.24 2.22
CA PRO A 7 -6.20 6.64 2.56
C PRO A 7 -5.43 7.60 1.65
N ILE A 8 -5.98 8.79 1.45
CA ILE A 8 -5.23 9.88 0.81
C ILE A 8 -4.19 10.39 1.79
N ASP A 9 -2.95 10.40 1.35
CA ASP A 9 -1.79 10.69 2.17
C ASP A 9 -0.73 11.46 1.36
N ILE A 10 -0.10 12.46 2.00
CA ILE A 10 0.91 13.30 1.35
C ILE A 10 2.20 12.52 1.11
N ALA A 11 2.64 11.70 2.07
CA ALA A 11 3.89 10.95 1.94
C ALA A 11 3.83 9.99 0.75
N THR A 12 2.66 9.41 0.47
CA THR A 12 2.40 8.59 -0.72
C THR A 12 2.65 9.32 -2.03
N ARG A 13 2.20 10.58 -2.15
CA ARG A 13 2.49 11.43 -3.32
C ARG A 13 3.99 11.68 -3.44
N GLU A 14 4.62 12.11 -2.36
CA GLU A 14 6.03 12.48 -2.36
C GLU A 14 6.96 11.30 -2.68
N ALA A 15 6.62 10.12 -2.17
CA ALA A 15 7.28 8.85 -2.50
C ALA A 15 7.17 8.56 -4.01
N GLY A 16 5.96 8.76 -4.58
CA GLY A 16 5.73 8.71 -6.03
C GLY A 16 6.57 9.70 -6.82
N ASP A 17 6.64 10.96 -6.38
CA ASP A 17 7.45 12.01 -7.02
C ASP A 17 8.96 11.67 -7.03
N ARG A 18 9.45 10.96 -6.01
CA ARG A 18 10.83 10.45 -5.93
C ARG A 18 11.07 9.18 -6.76
N GLY A 19 10.02 8.52 -7.23
CA GLY A 19 10.11 7.21 -7.89
C GLY A 19 10.39 6.05 -6.94
N MET A 20 10.12 6.21 -5.64
CA MET A 20 10.23 5.15 -4.63
C MET A 20 8.85 4.91 -4.01
N PRO A 21 8.14 3.82 -4.33
CA PRO A 21 6.78 3.62 -3.81
C PRO A 21 6.74 3.56 -2.28
N ILE A 22 5.75 4.22 -1.66
CA ILE A 22 5.59 4.27 -0.19
C ILE A 22 5.50 2.88 0.45
N ALA A 23 4.95 1.89 -0.26
CA ALA A 23 4.86 0.51 0.21
C ALA A 23 6.23 -0.18 0.40
N ALA A 24 7.28 0.35 -0.24
CA ALA A 24 8.67 -0.09 -0.06
C ALA A 24 9.49 0.89 0.78
N GLU A 25 9.24 2.20 0.66
CA GLU A 25 9.98 3.24 1.37
C GLU A 25 9.64 3.29 2.87
N ASP A 26 8.35 3.18 3.21
CA ASP A 26 7.85 3.12 4.58
C ASP A 26 6.74 2.06 4.71
N PRO A 27 7.13 0.78 4.82
CA PRO A 27 6.18 -0.33 4.91
C PRO A 27 5.28 -0.29 6.16
N ASP A 28 5.71 0.39 7.21
CA ASP A 28 5.00 0.48 8.50
C ASP A 28 4.10 1.72 8.59
N SER A 29 4.15 2.62 7.61
CA SER A 29 3.18 3.71 7.45
C SER A 29 1.75 3.17 7.33
N VAL A 30 0.75 4.01 7.60
CA VAL A 30 -0.67 3.64 7.44
C VAL A 30 -0.95 3.12 6.03
N VAL A 31 -0.36 3.74 5.00
CA VAL A 31 -0.53 3.33 3.60
C VAL A 31 0.23 2.04 3.29
N GLY A 32 1.49 1.92 3.73
CA GLY A 32 2.32 0.72 3.54
C GLY A 32 1.70 -0.52 4.20
N ALA A 33 1.16 -0.36 5.41
CA ALA A 33 0.45 -1.40 6.12
C ALA A 33 -0.83 -1.85 5.38
N GLU A 34 -1.60 -0.92 4.82
CA GLU A 34 -2.80 -1.26 4.03
C GLU A 34 -2.46 -1.97 2.72
N PHE A 35 -1.42 -1.54 1.99
CA PHE A 35 -0.94 -2.28 0.82
C PHE A 35 -0.54 -3.71 1.18
N SER A 36 0.18 -3.87 2.30
CA SER A 36 0.60 -5.17 2.80
C SER A 36 -0.59 -6.06 3.19
N ARG A 37 -1.63 -5.49 3.81
CA ARG A 37 -2.87 -6.21 4.15
C ARG A 37 -3.59 -6.68 2.89
N ILE A 38 -3.78 -5.80 1.91
CA ILE A 38 -4.44 -6.12 0.64
C ILE A 38 -3.69 -7.21 -0.11
N ALA A 39 -2.35 -7.11 -0.19
CA ALA A 39 -1.52 -8.12 -0.84
C ALA A 39 -1.68 -9.52 -0.21
N ARG A 40 -1.71 -9.61 1.13
CA ARG A 40 -1.95 -10.87 1.84
C ARG A 40 -3.33 -11.45 1.56
N GLU A 41 -4.37 -10.62 1.54
CA GLU A 41 -5.73 -11.06 1.23
C GLU A 41 -5.88 -11.56 -0.20
N LEU A 42 -5.21 -10.92 -1.16
CA LEU A 42 -5.19 -11.38 -2.54
C LEU A 42 -4.45 -12.71 -2.67
N LEU A 43 -3.32 -12.88 -1.99
CA LEU A 43 -2.57 -14.13 -2.00
C LEU A 43 -3.40 -15.30 -1.45
N MET A 44 -4.18 -15.08 -0.39
CA MET A 44 -5.08 -16.09 0.18
C MET A 44 -6.21 -16.50 -0.78
N LYS A 45 -6.62 -15.64 -1.71
CA LYS A 45 -7.68 -15.93 -2.69
C LYS A 45 -7.17 -16.65 -3.95
N LEU A 46 -5.86 -16.61 -4.19
CA LEU A 46 -5.23 -17.24 -5.34
C LEU A 46 -4.83 -18.70 -5.07
N ASN A 47 -4.75 -19.08 -3.79
CA ASN A 47 -4.54 -20.45 -3.33
C ASN A 47 -5.90 -21.14 -3.07
#